data_AF-K2EE72-F1
#
_entry.id   AF-K2EE72-F1
#
_cell.length_a   1.000
_cell.length_b   1.000
_cell.length_c   1.000
_cell.angle_alpha   90.00
_cell.angle_beta   90.00
_cell.angle_gamma   90.00
#
_symmetry.space_group_name_H-M   'P 1'
#
loop_
_entity.id
_entity.type
_entity.pdbx_description
1 polymer ?
#
loop_
_entity_poly.entity_id
_entity_poly.type
_entity_poly.pdbx_seq_one_letter_code
_entity_poly.pdbx_strand_id
1 'polypeptide(L)'
;MLKLRAAPAARAVLDAIEVVRGMNSDSARKVPADAPTAFIKPRWKSLVFTDGEIDRRFYEICALSELKNSLRSGDIWVQGSRQFRDFDEYLLPVEKFVTLKQAKTLPIAVNPDCDQYLHERLHLLEEQLATVNRLALANELPDAIITDSGLKITPLDAVVPEAAQTLIDQTGMYLPRIKITELLMDVDDWTGFTRHFVHLKDGEPVKDRTLLLSAILADAINLGLTKMAESCPGATYAKLAWLQAWH
;
A
#
# COMPACT_ATOMS: atom_id res chain seq x y z
N MET A 1 16.12 3.98 28.44
CA MET A 1 15.67 4.98 27.44
C MET A 1 16.17 4.56 26.07
N LEU A 2 15.34 4.63 25.02
CA LEU A 2 15.77 4.26 23.66
C LEU A 2 16.74 5.31 23.12
N LYS A 3 17.93 4.86 22.67
CA LYS A 3 18.94 5.72 22.02
C LYS A 3 18.58 5.89 20.54
N LEU A 4 17.98 7.03 20.22
CA LEU A 4 17.61 7.41 18.86
C LEU A 4 18.78 8.12 18.16
N ARG A 5 18.89 7.88 16.86
CA ARG A 5 19.79 8.58 15.93
C ARG A 5 18.96 8.99 14.71
N ALA A 6 19.37 10.06 14.05
CA ALA A 6 18.63 10.65 12.94
C ALA A 6 19.58 11.04 11.81
N ALA A 7 19.13 10.84 10.59
CA ALA A 7 19.72 11.43 9.40
C ALA A 7 19.58 12.96 9.46
N PRO A 8 20.41 13.72 8.72
CA PRO A 8 20.34 15.19 8.72
C PRO A 8 18.92 15.74 8.44
N ALA A 9 18.17 15.08 7.56
CA ALA A 9 16.81 15.47 7.20
C ALA A 9 15.78 15.32 8.34
N ALA A 10 15.98 14.38 9.27
CA ALA A 10 15.06 14.12 10.38
C ALA A 10 15.55 14.70 11.72
N ARG A 11 16.60 15.52 11.70
CA ARG A 11 17.18 16.11 12.91
C ARG A 11 16.18 16.93 13.71
N ALA A 12 15.37 17.74 13.04
CA ALA A 12 14.32 18.56 13.67
C ALA A 12 13.26 17.73 14.39
N VAL A 13 12.95 16.50 13.90
CA VAL A 13 12.03 15.57 14.56
C VAL A 13 12.67 15.01 15.82
N LEU A 14 13.95 14.62 15.76
CA LEU A 14 14.67 14.10 16.92
C LEU A 14 14.79 15.16 18.03
N ASP A 15 15.14 16.39 17.67
CA ASP A 15 15.25 17.48 18.66
C ASP A 15 13.88 17.78 19.31
N ALA A 16 12.78 17.70 18.55
CA ALA A 16 11.42 17.83 19.10
C ALA A 16 11.07 16.71 20.11
N ILE A 17 11.51 15.48 19.83
CA ILE A 17 11.31 14.35 20.75
C ILE A 17 12.10 14.53 22.04
N GLU A 18 13.30 15.11 22.00
CA GLU A 18 14.05 15.45 23.21
C GLU A 18 13.35 16.55 24.02
N VAL A 19 12.74 17.56 23.37
CA VAL A 19 11.89 18.54 24.06
C VAL A 19 10.68 17.87 24.72
N VAL A 20 9.98 16.97 24.03
CA VAL A 20 8.86 16.20 24.60
C VAL A 20 9.30 15.35 25.79
N ARG A 21 10.47 14.70 25.71
CA ARG A 21 11.05 13.93 26.82
C ARG A 21 11.34 14.81 28.04
N GLY A 22 11.91 15.99 27.84
CA GLY A 22 12.13 16.99 28.88
C GLY A 22 10.81 17.42 29.53
N MET A 23 9.84 17.85 28.73
CA MET A 23 8.51 18.27 29.21
C MET A 23 7.81 17.19 30.04
N ASN A 24 7.89 15.93 29.62
CA ASN A 24 7.27 14.82 30.34
C ASN A 24 8.02 14.45 31.63
N SER A 25 9.34 14.61 31.65
CA SER A 25 10.14 14.41 32.87
C SER A 25 9.87 15.50 33.92
N ASP A 26 9.73 16.75 33.47
CA ASP A 26 9.52 17.92 34.34
C ASP A 26 8.03 18.20 34.61
N SER A 27 7.11 17.39 34.06
CA SER A 27 5.66 17.64 34.10
C SER A 27 5.25 19.04 33.63
N ALA A 28 6.01 19.61 32.68
CA ALA A 28 5.83 20.97 32.19
C ALA A 28 4.51 21.13 31.43
N ARG A 29 3.70 22.15 31.78
CA ARG A 29 2.37 22.35 31.18
C ARG A 29 2.39 23.08 29.83
N LYS A 30 3.47 23.81 29.53
CA LYS A 30 3.64 24.58 28.29
C LYS A 30 4.85 24.08 27.50
N VAL A 31 4.77 24.23 26.18
CA VAL A 31 5.91 23.99 25.28
C VAL A 31 6.89 25.16 25.38
N PRO A 32 8.21 24.92 25.47
CA PRO A 32 9.22 25.99 25.45
C PRO A 32 9.12 26.86 24.19
N ALA A 33 9.39 28.16 24.31
CA ALA A 33 9.32 29.10 23.19
C ALA A 33 10.37 28.83 22.10
N ASP A 34 11.47 28.18 22.46
CA ASP A 34 12.57 27.75 21.59
C ASP A 34 12.36 26.33 21.04
N ALA A 35 11.21 25.70 21.29
CA ALA A 35 10.94 24.36 20.79
C ALA A 35 11.00 24.32 19.25
N PRO A 36 11.61 23.28 18.66
CA PRO A 36 11.74 23.17 17.21
C PRO A 36 10.37 23.04 16.58
N THR A 37 10.12 23.78 15.50
CA THR A 37 8.85 23.79 14.77
C THR A 37 9.00 23.44 13.29
N ALA A 38 10.24 23.35 12.80
CA ALA A 38 10.54 23.07 11.39
C ALA A 38 10.02 21.72 10.90
N PHE A 39 9.84 20.74 11.79
CA PHE A 39 9.31 19.41 11.44
C PHE A 39 7.78 19.41 11.24
N ILE A 40 7.07 20.47 11.64
CA ILE A 40 5.61 20.53 11.62
C ILE A 40 5.13 20.71 10.17
N LYS A 41 4.54 19.67 9.61
CA LYS A 41 3.93 19.68 8.26
C LYS A 41 2.71 20.61 8.19
N PRO A 42 2.36 21.16 7.00
CA PRO A 42 1.25 22.11 6.85
C PRO A 42 -0.07 21.67 7.47
N ARG A 43 -0.42 20.38 7.34
CA ARG A 43 -1.63 19.78 7.93
C ARG A 43 -1.76 19.90 9.45
N TRP A 44 -0.63 20.03 10.15
CA TRP A 44 -0.59 20.13 11.62
C TRP A 44 -0.54 21.58 12.10
N LYS A 45 -0.19 22.54 11.24
CA LYS A 45 0.08 23.92 11.67
C LYS A 45 -1.12 24.55 12.37
N SER A 46 -2.33 24.39 11.85
CA SER A 46 -3.55 24.94 12.46
C SER A 46 -3.94 24.30 13.79
N LEU A 47 -3.45 23.09 14.08
CA LEU A 47 -3.71 22.37 15.34
C LEU A 47 -2.63 22.64 16.38
N VAL A 48 -1.37 22.76 15.93
CA VAL A 48 -0.22 22.95 16.84
C VAL A 48 -0.06 24.41 17.24
N PHE A 49 -0.36 25.35 16.34
CA PHE A 49 -0.33 26.79 16.66
C PHE A 49 -1.76 27.29 16.87
N THR A 50 -2.08 27.70 18.10
CA THR A 50 -3.38 28.24 18.47
C THR A 50 -3.19 29.54 19.23
N ASP A 51 -3.82 30.62 18.77
CA ASP A 51 -3.78 31.95 19.40
C ASP A 51 -2.36 32.48 19.69
N GLY A 52 -1.40 32.12 18.84
CA GLY A 52 0.01 32.52 18.98
C GLY A 52 0.82 31.72 20.00
N GLU A 53 0.21 30.74 20.68
CA GLU A 53 0.89 29.76 21.52
C GLU A 53 0.97 28.38 20.83
N ILE A 54 1.90 27.54 21.30
CA ILE A 54 2.02 26.15 20.87
C ILE A 54 1.18 25.28 21.80
N ASP A 55 0.17 24.60 21.26
CA ASP A 55 -0.60 23.62 22.03
C ASP A 55 0.26 22.39 22.31
N ARG A 56 0.49 22.11 23.60
CA ARG A 56 1.33 20.99 24.04
C ARG A 56 0.85 19.64 23.51
N ARG A 57 -0.46 19.38 23.56
CA ARG A 57 -1.02 18.06 23.20
C ARG A 57 -0.86 17.82 21.71
N PHE A 58 -1.19 18.82 20.89
CA PHE A 58 -1.03 18.70 19.45
C PHE A 58 0.44 18.69 19.03
N TYR A 59 1.31 19.44 19.72
CA TYR A 59 2.76 19.36 19.50
C TYR A 59 3.31 17.96 19.77
N GLU A 60 2.92 17.35 20.89
CA GLU A 60 3.36 16.00 21.26
C GLU A 60 2.83 14.93 20.29
N ILE A 61 1.55 15.00 19.92
CA ILE A 61 0.96 14.11 18.91
C ILE A 61 1.67 14.28 17.55
N CYS A 62 1.96 15.52 17.15
CA CYS A 62 2.68 15.81 15.92
C CYS A 62 4.09 15.20 15.95
N ALA A 63 4.86 15.44 17.02
CA ALA A 63 6.21 14.92 17.18
C ALA A 63 6.24 13.39 17.15
N LEU A 64 5.34 12.72 17.87
CA LEU A 64 5.25 11.26 17.88
C LEU A 64 4.79 10.67 16.54
N SER A 65 3.87 11.35 15.84
CA SER A 65 3.41 10.95 14.50
C SER A 65 4.52 11.06 13.47
N GLU A 66 5.30 12.16 13.49
CA GLU A 66 6.43 12.31 12.59
C GLU A 66 7.59 11.39 12.97
N LEU A 67 7.85 11.11 14.26
CA LEU A 67 8.79 10.08 14.70
C LEU A 67 8.41 8.69 14.14
N LYS A 68 7.14 8.29 14.21
CA LYS A 68 6.66 7.02 13.62
C LYS A 68 6.96 6.98 12.12
N ASN A 69 6.73 8.08 11.40
CA ASN A 69 7.00 8.15 9.97
C ASN A 69 8.50 8.06 9.68
N SER A 70 9.34 8.77 10.42
CA SER A 70 10.80 8.75 10.27
C SER A 70 11.42 7.40 10.64
N LEU A 71 10.87 6.67 11.62
CA LEU A 71 11.26 5.28 11.92
C LEU A 71 10.88 4.34 10.76
N ARG A 72 9.74 4.57 10.12
CA ARG A 72 9.28 3.75 8.99
C ARG A 72 10.06 4.02 7.71
N SER A 73 10.47 5.26 7.45
CA SER A 73 11.30 5.62 6.29
C SER A 73 12.77 5.28 6.48
N GLY A 74 13.23 5.07 7.73
CA GLY A 74 14.62 4.84 8.07
C GLY A 74 15.42 6.13 8.34
N ASP A 75 14.78 7.31 8.29
CA ASP A 75 15.43 8.59 8.59
C ASP A 75 15.77 8.75 10.09
N ILE A 76 15.08 8.00 10.96
CA ILE A 76 15.43 7.83 12.37
C ILE A 76 15.57 6.33 12.65
N TRP A 77 16.59 5.97 13.42
CA TRP A 77 16.85 4.59 13.83
C TRP A 77 17.12 4.48 15.32
N VAL A 78 16.98 3.26 15.82
CA VAL A 78 17.20 2.91 17.23
C VAL A 78 18.49 2.10 17.33
N GLN A 79 19.45 2.59 18.10
CA GLN A 79 20.72 1.89 18.29
C GLN A 79 20.47 0.48 18.89
N GLY A 80 20.95 -0.55 18.20
CA GLY A 80 20.79 -1.96 18.61
C GLY A 80 19.46 -2.61 18.18
N SER A 81 18.57 -1.90 17.49
CA SER A 81 17.34 -2.49 16.94
C SER A 81 17.62 -3.29 15.67
N ARG A 82 16.93 -4.42 15.52
CA ARG A 82 16.91 -5.20 14.26
C ARG A 82 15.86 -4.69 13.28
N GLN A 83 14.76 -4.13 13.79
CA GLN A 83 13.64 -3.65 12.98
C GLN A 83 13.81 -2.21 12.51
N PHE A 84 14.38 -1.35 13.37
CA PHE A 84 14.63 0.06 13.10
C PHE A 84 16.13 0.33 13.14
N ARG A 85 16.86 -0.39 12.28
CA ARG A 85 18.31 -0.27 12.13
C ARG A 85 18.65 0.91 11.21
N ASP A 86 19.86 1.43 11.36
CA ASP A 86 20.44 2.38 10.42
C ASP A 86 20.39 1.83 8.99
N PHE A 87 19.96 2.65 8.03
CA PHE A 87 19.94 2.25 6.63
C PHE A 87 21.36 2.00 6.10
N ASP A 88 22.32 2.80 6.54
CA ASP A 88 23.71 2.72 6.06
C ASP A 88 24.39 1.40 6.49
N GLU A 89 23.91 0.75 7.57
CA GLU A 89 24.39 -0.57 7.99
C GLU A 89 24.02 -1.70 7.01
N TYR A 90 23.04 -1.48 6.13
CA TYR A 90 22.71 -2.42 5.04
C TYR A 90 23.58 -2.22 3.80
N LEU A 91 24.20 -1.04 3.68
CA LEU A 91 25.02 -0.71 2.54
C LEU A 91 26.43 -1.28 2.70
N LEU A 92 27.09 -1.50 1.57
CA LEU A 92 28.50 -1.81 1.58
C LEU A 92 29.27 -0.59 2.11
N PRO A 93 30.14 -0.73 3.14
CA PRO A 93 30.92 0.39 3.63
C PRO A 93 31.71 1.05 2.49
N VAL A 94 31.74 2.39 2.48
CA VAL A 94 32.34 3.16 1.37
C VAL A 94 33.78 2.74 1.10
N GLU A 95 34.59 2.50 2.12
CA GLU A 95 35.98 2.04 1.98
C GLU A 95 36.07 0.68 1.27
N LYS A 96 35.19 -0.25 1.64
CA LYS A 96 35.09 -1.57 0.99
C LYS A 96 34.58 -1.45 -0.45
N PHE A 97 33.62 -0.56 -0.70
CA PHE A 97 33.15 -0.26 -2.05
C PHE A 97 34.29 0.28 -2.94
N VAL A 98 35.04 1.26 -2.47
CA VAL A 98 36.19 1.83 -3.20
C VAL A 98 37.22 0.75 -3.52
N THR A 99 37.53 -0.11 -2.55
CA THR A 99 38.46 -1.23 -2.71
C THR A 99 37.98 -2.20 -3.81
N LEU A 100 36.72 -2.64 -3.75
CA LEU A 100 36.15 -3.56 -4.75
C LEU A 100 36.05 -2.91 -6.14
N LYS A 101 35.75 -1.61 -6.21
CA LYS A 101 35.69 -0.85 -7.45
C LYS A 101 37.06 -0.75 -8.11
N GLN A 102 38.11 -0.41 -7.35
CA GLN A 102 39.49 -0.36 -7.84
C GLN A 102 39.99 -1.74 -8.29
N ALA A 103 39.63 -2.80 -7.55
CA ALA A 103 39.97 -4.18 -7.90
C ALA A 103 39.14 -4.73 -9.09
N LYS A 104 38.12 -4.02 -9.57
CA LYS A 104 37.16 -4.49 -10.58
C LYS A 104 36.45 -5.81 -10.20
N THR A 105 36.26 -6.05 -8.90
CA THR A 105 35.62 -7.27 -8.36
C THR A 105 34.29 -6.96 -7.69
N LEU A 106 33.57 -5.93 -8.17
CA LEU A 106 32.23 -5.64 -7.67
C LEU A 106 31.30 -6.82 -8.01
N PRO A 107 30.56 -7.38 -7.04
CA PRO A 107 29.69 -8.53 -7.24
C PRO A 107 28.36 -8.11 -7.89
N ILE A 108 28.44 -7.50 -9.07
CA ILE A 108 27.30 -7.06 -9.86
C ILE A 108 27.29 -7.79 -11.19
N ALA A 109 26.12 -8.28 -11.61
CA ALA A 109 25.95 -9.03 -12.85
C ALA A 109 25.80 -8.13 -14.10
N VAL A 110 26.24 -6.88 -14.00
CA VAL A 110 26.13 -5.87 -15.05
C VAL A 110 27.47 -5.18 -15.26
N ASN A 111 27.62 -4.49 -16.39
CA ASN A 111 28.80 -3.71 -16.66
C ASN A 111 28.98 -2.60 -15.60
N PRO A 112 30.10 -2.55 -14.86
CA PRO A 112 30.36 -1.52 -13.86
C PRO A 112 30.65 -0.14 -14.47
N ASP A 113 30.91 -0.06 -15.77
CA ASP A 113 31.04 1.19 -16.51
C ASP A 113 29.64 1.76 -16.81
N CYS A 114 29.33 2.90 -16.21
CA CYS A 114 28.02 3.53 -16.29
C CYS A 114 27.68 3.95 -17.73
N ASP A 115 28.62 4.59 -18.42
CA ASP A 115 28.37 5.13 -19.77
C ASP A 115 28.18 3.98 -20.76
N GLN A 116 29.02 2.94 -20.64
CA GLN A 116 28.87 1.76 -21.46
C GLN A 116 27.58 0.99 -21.17
N TYR A 117 27.22 0.80 -19.89
CA TYR A 117 25.97 0.13 -19.51
C TYR A 117 24.74 0.89 -20.05
N LEU A 118 24.72 2.21 -19.92
CA LEU A 118 23.63 3.04 -20.44
C LEU A 118 23.53 2.95 -21.96
N HIS A 119 24.66 3.02 -22.65
CA HIS A 119 24.71 2.87 -24.10
C HIS A 119 24.15 1.51 -24.54
N GLU A 120 24.58 0.41 -23.91
CA GLU A 120 24.09 -0.94 -24.19
C GLU A 120 22.57 -1.06 -23.94
N ARG A 121 22.04 -0.46 -22.86
CA ARG A 121 20.61 -0.51 -22.53
C ARG A 121 19.76 0.31 -23.49
N LEU A 122 20.23 1.50 -23.89
CA LEU A 122 19.55 2.35 -24.85
C LEU A 122 19.53 1.69 -26.23
N HIS A 123 20.66 1.12 -26.67
CA HIS A 123 20.73 0.40 -27.93
C HIS A 123 19.77 -0.79 -27.95
N LEU A 124 19.76 -1.61 -26.89
CA LEU A 124 18.83 -2.73 -26.78
C LEU A 124 17.37 -2.24 -26.81
N LEU A 125 17.06 -1.14 -26.12
CA LEU A 125 15.72 -0.55 -26.14
C LEU A 125 15.32 -0.13 -27.56
N GLU A 126 16.19 0.55 -28.28
CA GLU A 126 15.95 0.96 -29.67
C GLU A 126 15.70 -0.22 -30.59
N GLU A 127 16.50 -1.30 -30.48
CA GLU A 127 16.32 -2.53 -31.24
C GLU A 127 14.98 -3.22 -30.93
N GLN A 128 14.60 -3.29 -29.65
CA GLN A 128 13.33 -3.88 -29.25
C GLN A 128 12.15 -3.03 -29.72
N LEU A 129 12.23 -1.70 -29.62
CA LEU A 129 11.20 -0.80 -30.13
C LEU A 129 11.04 -0.91 -31.65
N ALA A 130 12.14 -0.99 -32.40
CA ALA A 130 12.09 -1.20 -33.84
C ALA A 130 11.42 -2.55 -34.18
N THR A 131 11.74 -3.60 -33.43
CA THR A 131 11.13 -4.94 -33.60
C THR A 131 9.63 -4.91 -33.30
N VAL A 132 9.24 -4.33 -32.16
CA VAL A 132 7.83 -4.19 -31.75
C VAL A 132 7.05 -3.36 -32.77
N ASN A 133 7.59 -2.23 -33.24
CA ASN A 133 6.93 -1.40 -34.25
C ASN A 133 6.72 -2.15 -35.57
N ARG A 134 7.72 -2.93 -36.03
CA ARG A 134 7.59 -3.75 -37.23
C ARG A 134 6.49 -4.81 -37.07
N LEU A 135 6.47 -5.52 -35.95
CA LEU A 135 5.46 -6.54 -35.66
C LEU A 135 4.07 -5.93 -35.50
N ALA A 136 3.96 -4.75 -34.87
CA ALA A 136 2.71 -4.03 -34.71
C ALA A 136 2.10 -3.65 -36.05
N LEU A 137 2.90 -3.10 -36.98
CA LEU A 137 2.46 -2.74 -38.32
C LEU A 137 2.02 -3.95 -39.14
N ALA A 138 2.67 -5.11 -38.94
CA ALA A 138 2.30 -6.36 -39.59
C ALA A 138 1.14 -7.09 -38.89
N ASN A 139 0.66 -6.59 -37.74
CA ASN A 139 -0.29 -7.26 -36.86
C ASN A 139 0.17 -8.67 -36.41
N GLU A 140 1.47 -8.82 -36.18
CA GLU A 140 2.18 -10.04 -35.78
C GLU A 140 2.72 -9.98 -34.35
N LEU A 141 2.27 -9.01 -33.55
CA LEU A 141 2.66 -8.94 -32.15
C LEU A 141 2.17 -10.20 -31.41
N PRO A 142 3.04 -10.86 -30.62
CA PRO A 142 2.61 -11.97 -29.78
C PRO A 142 1.67 -11.45 -28.70
N ASP A 143 0.51 -12.10 -28.57
CA ASP A 143 -0.50 -11.84 -27.52
C ASP A 143 -0.95 -10.37 -27.41
N ALA A 144 -0.79 -9.58 -28.47
CA ALA A 144 -1.16 -8.18 -28.48
C ALA A 144 -1.54 -7.71 -29.89
N ILE A 145 -2.47 -6.76 -29.95
CA ILE A 145 -2.88 -6.09 -31.18
C ILE A 145 -3.01 -4.60 -30.87
N ILE A 146 -2.52 -3.75 -31.76
CA ILE A 146 -2.72 -2.29 -31.67
C ILE A 146 -3.89 -1.93 -32.60
N THR A 147 -4.96 -1.39 -32.04
CA THR A 147 -6.13 -0.89 -32.77
C THR A 147 -6.26 0.63 -32.58
N ASP A 148 -7.21 1.26 -33.30
CA ASP A 148 -7.52 2.69 -33.13
C ASP A 148 -7.97 3.05 -31.69
N SER A 149 -8.49 2.07 -30.96
CA SER A 149 -8.88 2.19 -29.55
C SER A 149 -7.72 1.97 -28.56
N GLY A 150 -6.51 1.67 -29.05
CA GLY A 150 -5.31 1.43 -28.24
C GLY A 150 -4.80 -0.02 -28.27
N LEU A 151 -4.01 -0.39 -27.27
CA LEU A 151 -3.40 -1.71 -27.12
C LEU A 151 -4.42 -2.70 -26.54
N LYS A 152 -4.70 -3.77 -27.28
CA LYS A 152 -5.45 -4.93 -26.78
C LYS A 152 -4.49 -6.08 -26.54
N ILE A 153 -4.44 -6.57 -25.30
CA ILE A 153 -3.64 -7.74 -24.92
C ILE A 153 -4.56 -8.97 -24.91
N THR A 154 -4.11 -10.05 -25.52
CA THR A 154 -4.80 -11.35 -25.49
C THR A 154 -4.79 -11.86 -24.04
N PRO A 155 -5.94 -12.25 -23.47
CA PRO A 155 -5.97 -12.87 -22.15
C PRO A 155 -5.10 -14.13 -22.12
N LEU A 156 -4.41 -14.36 -21.00
CA LEU A 156 -3.64 -15.57 -20.82
C LEU A 156 -4.59 -16.79 -20.86
N ASP A 157 -4.21 -17.79 -21.65
CA ASP A 157 -4.89 -19.08 -21.60
C ASP A 157 -4.66 -19.71 -20.22
N ALA A 158 -5.73 -20.28 -19.65
CA ALA A 158 -5.63 -21.01 -18.39
C ALA A 158 -4.76 -22.26 -18.60
N VAL A 159 -3.55 -22.24 -18.07
CA VAL A 159 -2.62 -23.38 -18.10
C VAL A 159 -2.99 -24.41 -17.02
N VAL A 160 -4.24 -24.87 -17.04
CA VAL A 160 -4.72 -25.92 -16.12
C VAL A 160 -4.57 -27.27 -16.84
N PRO A 161 -3.71 -28.19 -16.36
CA PRO A 161 -3.62 -29.53 -16.94
C PRO A 161 -4.98 -30.25 -16.90
N GLU A 162 -5.32 -31.04 -17.92
CA GLU A 162 -6.59 -31.79 -17.97
C GLU A 162 -6.80 -32.68 -16.73
N ALA A 163 -5.71 -33.26 -16.19
CA ALA A 163 -5.75 -34.04 -14.95
C ALA A 163 -6.19 -33.20 -13.74
N ALA A 164 -5.79 -31.93 -13.67
CA ALA A 164 -6.21 -31.02 -12.60
C ALA A 164 -7.69 -30.66 -12.74
N GLN A 165 -8.18 -30.43 -13.96
CA GLN A 165 -9.61 -30.19 -14.20
C GLN A 165 -10.45 -31.41 -13.80
N THR A 166 -10.01 -32.61 -14.15
CA THR A 166 -10.68 -33.87 -13.75
C THR A 166 -10.80 -34.00 -12.23
N LEU A 167 -9.74 -33.63 -11.50
CA LEU A 167 -9.73 -33.66 -10.04
C LEU A 167 -10.67 -32.59 -9.43
N ILE A 168 -10.70 -31.40 -10.02
CA ILE A 168 -11.64 -30.32 -9.62
C ILE A 168 -13.08 -30.80 -9.76
N ASP A 169 -13.41 -31.42 -10.90
CA ASP A 169 -14.77 -31.91 -11.17
C ASP A 169 -15.16 -33.03 -10.20
N GLN A 170 -14.27 -34.00 -9.98
CA GLN A 170 -14.49 -35.08 -9.01
C GLN A 170 -14.67 -34.53 -7.58
N THR A 171 -13.81 -33.60 -7.16
CA THR A 171 -13.88 -33.00 -5.82
C THR A 171 -15.16 -32.15 -5.67
N GLY A 172 -15.53 -31.42 -6.71
CA GLY A 172 -16.74 -30.61 -6.76
C GLY A 172 -18.02 -31.42 -6.60
N MET A 173 -18.05 -32.69 -7.05
CA MET A 173 -19.19 -33.59 -6.85
C MET A 173 -19.43 -33.95 -5.38
N TYR A 174 -18.41 -33.89 -4.53
CA TYR A 174 -18.54 -34.18 -3.10
C TYR A 174 -18.97 -32.96 -2.27
N LEU A 175 -18.91 -31.75 -2.85
CA LEU A 175 -19.27 -30.52 -2.15
C LEU A 175 -20.76 -30.21 -2.30
N PRO A 176 -21.47 -29.85 -1.21
CA PRO A 176 -22.86 -29.45 -1.30
C PRO A 176 -22.99 -28.15 -2.11
N ARG A 177 -24.04 -28.07 -2.93
CA ARG A 177 -24.39 -26.82 -3.62
C ARG A 177 -25.10 -25.89 -2.64
N ILE A 178 -24.35 -24.99 -2.02
CA ILE A 178 -24.88 -23.93 -1.16
C ILE A 178 -24.92 -22.60 -1.90
N LYS A 179 -25.86 -21.73 -1.53
CA LYS A 179 -25.86 -20.36 -2.06
C LYS A 179 -24.68 -19.62 -1.44
N ILE A 180 -23.91 -18.91 -2.26
CA ILE A 180 -22.75 -18.15 -1.77
C ILE A 180 -23.14 -17.12 -0.70
N THR A 181 -24.36 -16.57 -0.74
CA THR A 181 -24.87 -15.68 0.30
C THR A 181 -25.11 -16.40 1.63
N GLU A 182 -25.51 -17.67 1.62
CA GLU A 182 -25.65 -18.49 2.84
C GLU A 182 -24.27 -18.80 3.44
N LEU A 183 -23.29 -19.16 2.60
CA LEU A 183 -21.91 -19.32 3.04
C LEU A 183 -21.35 -18.05 3.68
N LEU A 184 -21.62 -16.90 3.07
CA LEU A 184 -21.18 -15.60 3.60
C LEU A 184 -21.89 -15.26 4.92
N MET A 185 -23.16 -15.65 5.10
CA MET A 185 -23.86 -15.51 6.37
C MET A 185 -23.22 -16.37 7.46
N ASP A 186 -22.85 -17.62 7.18
CA ASP A 186 -22.16 -18.48 8.15
C ASP A 186 -20.80 -17.89 8.57
N VAL A 187 -20.03 -17.39 7.59
CA VAL A 187 -18.75 -16.71 7.85
C VAL A 187 -18.94 -15.43 8.66
N ASP A 188 -20.00 -14.68 8.38
CA ASP A 188 -20.37 -13.52 9.19
C ASP A 188 -20.75 -13.93 10.62
N ASP A 189 -21.50 -15.00 10.82
CA ASP A 189 -21.83 -15.46 12.18
C ASP A 189 -20.58 -15.91 12.95
N TRP A 190 -19.53 -16.40 12.28
CA TRP A 190 -18.24 -16.74 12.91
C TRP A 190 -17.38 -15.54 13.24
N THR A 191 -17.30 -14.56 12.33
CA THR A 191 -16.33 -13.47 12.40
C THR A 191 -16.95 -12.15 12.86
N GLY A 192 -18.26 -12.02 12.72
CA GLY A 192 -19.10 -10.84 12.90
C GLY A 192 -18.70 -9.68 12.00
N PHE A 193 -18.11 -9.93 10.82
CA PHE A 193 -17.46 -8.87 10.04
C PHE A 193 -18.44 -7.80 9.56
N THR A 194 -19.72 -8.12 9.36
CA THR A 194 -20.74 -7.17 8.90
C THR A 194 -20.96 -6.01 9.88
N ARG A 195 -20.61 -6.17 11.16
CA ARG A 195 -20.68 -5.10 12.18
C ARG A 195 -19.86 -3.86 11.85
N HIS A 196 -18.88 -3.98 10.95
CA HIS A 196 -18.02 -2.86 10.55
C HIS A 196 -18.60 -2.06 9.37
N PHE A 197 -19.64 -2.58 8.70
CA PHE A 197 -20.37 -1.88 7.63
C PHE A 197 -21.46 -1.00 8.25
N VAL A 198 -21.03 0.12 8.82
CA VAL A 198 -21.89 1.09 9.50
C VAL A 198 -22.21 2.26 8.60
N HIS A 199 -23.40 2.83 8.77
CA HIS A 199 -23.84 3.94 7.94
C HIS A 199 -22.95 5.17 8.18
N LEU A 200 -22.48 5.81 7.11
CA LEU A 200 -21.43 6.83 7.15
C LEU A 200 -21.75 8.05 8.03
N LYS A 201 -23.04 8.35 8.27
CA LYS A 201 -23.47 9.55 9.02
C LYS A 201 -23.71 9.31 10.51
N ASP A 202 -24.39 8.23 10.86
CA ASP A 202 -24.90 7.96 12.21
C ASP A 202 -24.27 6.71 12.84
N GLY A 203 -23.49 5.93 12.06
CA GLY A 203 -22.81 4.74 12.55
C GLY A 203 -23.75 3.55 12.78
N GLU A 204 -24.98 3.60 12.29
CA GLU A 204 -25.95 2.52 12.47
C GLU A 204 -25.60 1.30 11.60
N PRO A 205 -25.73 0.08 12.13
CA PRO A 205 -25.45 -1.14 11.37
C PRO A 205 -26.55 -1.40 10.32
N VAL A 206 -26.20 -2.15 9.27
CA VAL A 206 -27.19 -2.59 8.27
C VAL A 206 -28.18 -3.57 8.89
N LYS A 207 -29.48 -3.30 8.74
CA LYS A 207 -30.56 -4.18 9.24
C LYS A 207 -30.72 -5.46 8.40
N ASP A 208 -30.60 -5.33 7.07
CA ASP A 208 -30.72 -6.44 6.14
C ASP A 208 -29.35 -6.97 5.73
N ARG A 209 -28.85 -7.95 6.50
CA ARG A 209 -27.54 -8.57 6.28
C ARG A 209 -27.45 -9.26 4.91
N THR A 210 -28.54 -9.90 4.45
CA THR A 210 -28.57 -10.56 3.15
C THR A 210 -28.38 -9.58 2.01
N LEU A 211 -29.04 -8.42 2.10
CA LEU A 211 -28.90 -7.37 1.09
C LEU A 211 -27.49 -6.75 1.09
N LEU A 212 -26.88 -6.57 2.26
CA LEU A 212 -25.47 -6.14 2.38
C LEU A 212 -24.51 -7.14 1.72
N LEU A 213 -24.66 -8.44 2.03
CA LEU A 213 -23.82 -9.48 1.46
C LEU A 213 -23.96 -9.57 -0.07
N SER A 214 -25.17 -9.37 -0.60
CA SER A 214 -25.40 -9.29 -2.05
C SER A 214 -24.69 -8.09 -2.69
N ALA A 215 -24.64 -6.93 -2.03
CA ALA A 215 -23.91 -5.76 -2.51
C ALA A 215 -22.40 -6.00 -2.50
N ILE A 216 -21.86 -6.52 -1.39
CA ILE A 216 -20.44 -6.88 -1.25
C ILE A 216 -20.04 -7.89 -2.32
N LEU A 217 -20.86 -8.92 -2.54
CA LEU A 217 -20.61 -9.94 -3.54
C LEU A 217 -20.56 -9.33 -4.94
N ALA A 218 -21.52 -8.47 -5.29
CA ALA A 218 -21.59 -7.85 -6.61
C ALA A 218 -20.31 -7.08 -6.98
N ASP A 219 -19.70 -6.41 -6.00
CA ASP A 219 -18.41 -5.74 -6.15
C ASP A 219 -17.26 -6.74 -6.17
N ALA A 220 -17.24 -7.72 -5.26
CA ALA A 220 -16.16 -8.68 -5.13
C ALA A 220 -15.95 -9.56 -6.37
N ILE A 221 -17.02 -9.92 -7.09
CA ILE A 221 -16.94 -10.73 -8.32
C ILE A 221 -17.03 -9.89 -9.60
N ASN A 222 -16.97 -8.56 -9.52
CA ASN A 222 -17.12 -7.63 -10.64
C ASN A 222 -18.39 -7.87 -11.49
N LEU A 223 -19.46 -8.40 -10.89
CA LEU A 223 -20.73 -8.65 -11.58
C LEU A 223 -21.52 -7.34 -11.76
N GLY A 224 -21.36 -6.42 -10.80
CA GLY A 224 -22.07 -5.14 -10.76
C GLY A 224 -23.51 -5.25 -10.24
N LEU A 225 -24.01 -4.15 -9.68
CA LEU A 225 -25.27 -4.12 -8.94
C LEU A 225 -26.51 -4.42 -9.81
N THR A 226 -26.50 -4.03 -11.09
CA THR A 226 -27.61 -4.25 -12.01
C THR A 226 -27.86 -5.74 -12.23
N LYS A 227 -26.81 -6.47 -12.63
CA LYS A 227 -26.89 -7.92 -12.84
C LYS A 227 -27.15 -8.68 -11.53
N MET A 228 -26.64 -8.17 -10.40
CA MET A 228 -26.94 -8.72 -9.09
C MET A 228 -28.42 -8.59 -8.73
N ALA A 229 -29.03 -7.41 -8.97
CA ALA A 229 -30.45 -7.19 -8.72
C ALA A 229 -31.35 -8.10 -9.58
N GLU A 230 -30.96 -8.37 -10.83
CA GLU A 230 -31.67 -9.33 -11.70
C GLU A 230 -31.54 -10.78 -11.23
N SER A 231 -30.41 -11.13 -10.60
CA SER A 231 -30.10 -12.50 -10.18
C SER A 231 -30.56 -12.84 -8.75
N CYS A 232 -30.84 -11.83 -7.92
CA CYS A 232 -31.27 -12.01 -6.53
C CYS A 232 -32.75 -11.65 -6.32
N PRO A 233 -33.63 -12.63 -6.05
CA PRO A 233 -35.02 -12.37 -5.70
C PRO A 233 -35.13 -11.46 -4.46
N GLY A 234 -35.82 -10.32 -4.60
CA GLY A 234 -36.05 -9.37 -3.50
C GLY A 234 -35.03 -8.23 -3.37
N ALA A 235 -33.90 -8.31 -4.08
CA ALA A 235 -32.95 -7.20 -4.22
C ALA A 235 -33.38 -6.29 -5.38
N THR A 236 -33.25 -4.98 -5.22
CA THR A 236 -33.42 -4.02 -6.31
C THR A 236 -32.15 -3.20 -6.46
N TYR A 237 -31.86 -2.73 -7.68
CA TYR A 237 -30.68 -1.90 -7.93
C TYR A 237 -30.63 -0.71 -6.96
N ALA A 238 -31.75 -0.01 -6.75
CA ALA A 238 -31.83 1.13 -5.85
C ALA A 238 -31.44 0.78 -4.40
N LYS A 239 -31.87 -0.39 -3.90
CA LYS A 239 -31.53 -0.85 -2.56
C LYS A 239 -30.05 -1.21 -2.43
N LEU A 240 -29.50 -1.90 -3.43
CA LEU A 240 -28.08 -2.28 -3.46
C LEU A 240 -27.17 -1.06 -3.60
N ALA A 241 -27.52 -0.12 -4.48
CA ALA A 241 -26.75 1.10 -4.72
C ALA A 241 -26.77 2.02 -3.49
N TRP A 242 -27.89 2.07 -2.78
CA TRP A 242 -27.96 2.79 -1.52
C TRP A 242 -27.01 2.18 -0.47
N LEU A 243 -27.02 0.85 -0.29
CA LEU A 243 -26.09 0.22 0.63
C LEU A 243 -24.63 0.47 0.25
N GLN A 244 -24.26 0.24 -1.00
CA GLN A 244 -22.89 0.47 -1.49
C GLN A 244 -22.42 1.92 -1.27
N ALA A 245 -23.32 2.90 -1.38
CA ALA A 245 -22.97 4.30 -1.23
C ALA A 245 -22.83 4.75 0.23
N TRP A 246 -23.51 4.08 1.16
CA TRP A 246 -23.69 4.58 2.54
C TRP A 246 -23.12 3.68 3.63
N HIS A 247 -22.79 2.42 3.33
CA HIS A 247 -22.23 1.41 4.25
C HIS A 247 -20.98 0.75 3.67
#